data_AF-A0A498SCF2-F1
#
_entry.id   AF-A0A498SCF2-F1
#
_cell.length_a   1.000
_cell.length_b   1.000
_cell.length_c   1.000
_cell.angle_alpha   90.00
_cell.angle_beta   90.00
_cell.angle_gamma   90.00
#
_symmetry.space_group_name_H-M   'P 1'
#
loop_
_entity.id
_entity.type
_entity.pdbx_description
1 polymer ?
#
loop_
_entity_poly.entity_id
_entity_poly.type
_entity_poly.pdbx_seq_one_letter_code
_entity_poly.pdbx_strand_id
1 'polypeptide(L)'
;IAAEITQWCKSQETFKMIPIEFMLGFLVQAIITRWQRMIHDIGFIDSLSLTVAGYIHGNTDYSRLIRRNIVRYICLAQVLASRDFSIAVRKRFPTIDSIVSAGEKN
;
A
#
# COMPACT_ATOMS: atom_id res chain seq x y z
N ILE A 1 31.02 24.38 -35.82
CA ILE A 1 30.87 23.48 -34.63
C ILE A 1 30.22 24.18 -33.43
N ALA A 2 30.93 24.91 -32.55
CA ALA A 2 30.31 25.45 -31.31
C ALA A 2 29.13 26.42 -31.56
N ALA A 3 29.27 27.31 -32.55
CA ALA A 3 28.21 28.24 -32.96
C ALA A 3 27.00 27.52 -33.59
N GLU A 4 27.24 26.48 -34.40
CA GLU A 4 26.17 25.64 -34.97
C GLU A 4 25.40 24.87 -33.89
N ILE A 5 26.11 24.30 -32.90
CA ILE A 5 25.49 23.60 -31.78
C ILE A 5 24.59 24.55 -30.98
N THR A 6 25.06 25.79 -30.76
CA THR A 6 24.28 26.79 -30.02
C THR A 6 23.04 27.22 -30.80
N GLN A 7 23.15 27.36 -32.12
CA GLN A 7 22.02 27.68 -32.99
C GLN A 7 21.01 26.53 -33.09
N TRP A 8 21.48 25.29 -33.12
CA TRP A 8 20.63 24.10 -33.07
C TRP A 8 19.87 23.99 -31.73
N CYS A 9 20.54 24.25 -30.59
CA CYS A 9 19.88 24.28 -29.28
C CYS A 9 18.83 25.40 -29.17
N LYS A 10 19.12 26.61 -29.67
CA LYS A 10 18.14 27.70 -29.72
C LYS A 10 16.96 27.38 -30.63
N SER A 11 17.20 26.68 -31.74
CA SER A 11 16.14 26.14 -32.60
C SER A 11 15.34 25.01 -31.95
N GLN A 12 15.85 24.37 -30.89
CA GLN A 12 15.12 23.39 -30.11
C GLN A 12 14.21 24.05 -29.05
N GLU A 13 14.58 25.22 -28.50
CA GLU A 13 13.72 25.98 -27.58
C GLU A 13 12.39 26.43 -28.22
N THR A 14 12.33 26.59 -29.54
CA THR A 14 11.10 26.89 -30.27
C THR A 14 10.12 25.72 -30.34
N PHE A 15 10.54 24.48 -30.03
CA PHE A 15 9.65 23.30 -29.93
C PHE A 15 8.90 23.22 -28.59
N LYS A 16 8.86 24.29 -27.79
CA LYS A 16 7.98 24.47 -26.60
C LYS A 16 6.48 24.53 -26.95
N MET A 17 6.02 23.84 -27.99
CA MET A 17 4.62 23.84 -28.43
C MET A 17 3.71 23.03 -27.48
N ILE A 18 4.29 22.17 -26.63
CA ILE A 18 3.62 21.60 -25.46
C ILE A 18 4.54 21.82 -24.24
N PRO A 19 4.13 22.61 -23.24
CA PRO A 19 4.89 22.79 -22.01
C PRO A 19 5.08 21.42 -21.33
N ILE A 20 6.32 21.02 -21.08
CA ILE A 20 6.65 19.77 -20.37
C ILE A 20 6.01 19.79 -18.97
N GLU A 21 5.85 20.99 -18.41
CA GLU A 21 5.16 21.27 -17.16
C GLU A 21 3.71 20.75 -17.17
N PHE A 22 3.01 20.89 -18.30
CA PHE A 22 1.64 20.40 -18.45
C PHE A 22 1.61 18.86 -18.42
N MET A 23 2.45 18.20 -19.22
CA MET A 23 2.53 16.74 -19.25
C MET A 23 2.95 16.16 -17.89
N LEU A 24 3.89 16.81 -17.22
CA LEU A 24 4.32 16.44 -15.88
C LEU A 24 3.17 16.57 -14.87
N GLY A 25 2.35 17.62 -14.99
CA GLY A 25 1.14 17.80 -14.18
C GLY A 25 0.17 16.62 -14.28
N PHE A 26 -0.15 16.15 -15.50
CA PHE A 26 -1.01 14.97 -15.68
C PHE A 26 -0.36 13.68 -15.15
N LEU A 27 0.94 13.50 -15.39
CA LEU A 27 1.66 12.33 -14.90
C LEU A 27 1.62 12.25 -13.38
N VAL A 28 1.98 13.35 -12.70
CA VAL A 28 1.99 13.44 -11.25
C VAL A 28 0.59 13.23 -10.70
N GLN A 29 -0.43 13.86 -11.30
CA GLN A 29 -1.82 13.68 -10.88
C GLN A 29 -2.28 12.22 -11.01
N ALA A 30 -1.90 11.54 -12.10
CA ALA A 30 -2.22 10.13 -12.32
C ALA A 30 -1.51 9.20 -11.33
N ILE A 31 -0.29 9.53 -10.90
CA ILE A 31 0.46 8.80 -9.88
C ILE A 31 -0.18 9.00 -8.50
N ILE A 32 -0.46 10.25 -8.11
CA ILE A 32 -1.07 10.59 -6.82
C ILE A 32 -2.44 9.89 -6.68
N THR A 33 -3.27 9.95 -7.72
CA THR A 33 -4.59 9.30 -7.71
C THR A 33 -4.49 7.79 -7.45
N ARG A 34 -3.51 7.12 -8.09
CA ARG A 34 -3.27 5.69 -7.88
C ARG A 34 -2.75 5.38 -6.49
N TRP A 35 -1.82 6.21 -6.00
CA TRP A 35 -1.25 6.05 -4.66
C TRP A 35 -2.29 6.27 -3.56
N GLN A 36 -3.16 7.28 -3.70
CA GLN A 36 -4.27 7.50 -2.77
C GLN A 36 -5.24 6.33 -2.75
N ARG A 37 -5.60 5.79 -3.93
CA ARG A 37 -6.43 4.58 -4.02
C ARG A 37 -5.78 3.40 -3.31
N MET A 38 -4.48 3.17 -3.53
CA MET A 38 -3.75 2.11 -2.85
C MET A 38 -3.81 2.27 -1.32
N ILE A 39 -3.65 3.47 -0.79
CA ILE A 39 -3.74 3.71 0.66
C ILE A 39 -5.14 3.48 1.20
N HIS A 40 -6.16 3.94 0.48
CA HIS A 40 -7.54 3.72 0.87
C HIS A 40 -7.91 2.22 0.90
N ASP A 41 -7.38 1.45 -0.04
CA ASP A 41 -7.69 0.03 -0.18
C ASP A 41 -6.92 -0.89 0.79
N ILE A 42 -5.88 -0.39 1.48
CA ILE A 42 -5.12 -1.17 2.49
C ILE A 42 -6.01 -1.66 3.65
N GLY A 43 -7.20 -1.06 3.84
CA GLY A 43 -8.27 -1.56 4.70
C GLY A 43 -7.84 -1.76 6.14
N PHE A 44 -7.96 -0.73 6.98
CA PHE A 44 -7.57 -0.81 8.40
C PHE A 44 -8.40 -1.83 9.19
N ILE A 45 -7.76 -2.53 10.12
CA ILE A 45 -8.40 -3.60 10.91
C ILE A 45 -9.41 -3.08 11.94
N ASP A 46 -9.33 -1.81 12.32
CA ASP A 46 -10.08 -1.23 13.43
C ASP A 46 -11.60 -1.36 13.24
N SER A 47 -12.10 -1.03 12.05
CA SER A 47 -13.53 -1.11 11.73
C SER A 47 -14.06 -2.54 11.82
N LEU A 48 -13.28 -3.52 11.34
CA LEU A 48 -13.65 -4.93 11.42
C LEU A 48 -13.59 -5.45 12.85
N SER A 49 -12.56 -5.07 13.62
CA SER A 49 -12.41 -5.44 15.03
C SER A 49 -13.57 -4.93 15.88
N LEU A 50 -13.97 -3.67 15.68
CA LEU A 50 -15.11 -3.07 16.37
C LEU A 50 -16.43 -3.78 15.99
N THR A 51 -16.60 -4.11 14.71
CA THR A 51 -17.76 -4.89 14.23
C THR A 51 -17.82 -6.26 14.91
N VAL A 52 -16.71 -6.99 14.93
CA VAL A 52 -16.61 -8.31 15.58
C VAL A 52 -16.90 -8.22 17.09
N ALA A 53 -16.43 -7.17 17.75
CA ALA A 53 -16.72 -6.91 19.17
C ALA A 53 -18.20 -6.63 19.43
N GLY A 54 -18.88 -5.91 18.52
CA GLY A 54 -20.31 -5.61 18.63
C GLY A 54 -21.23 -6.79 18.28
N TYR A 55 -20.83 -7.68 17.36
CA TYR A 55 -21.66 -8.83 16.97
C TYR A 55 -21.53 -10.03 17.91
N ILE A 56 -20.35 -10.29 18.46
CA ILE A 56 -20.12 -11.45 19.34
C ILE A 56 -20.21 -11.03 20.80
N HIS A 57 -21.40 -11.24 21.34
CA HIS A 57 -21.76 -10.92 22.70
C HIS A 57 -21.25 -11.97 23.71
N GLY A 58 -21.20 -11.58 24.97
CA GLY A 58 -20.84 -12.46 26.09
C GLY A 58 -19.38 -12.32 26.54
N ASN A 59 -19.18 -12.56 27.85
CA ASN A 59 -17.91 -12.41 28.55
C ASN A 59 -17.29 -13.76 28.97
N THR A 60 -17.64 -14.84 28.28
CA THR A 60 -17.05 -16.16 28.54
C THR A 60 -15.68 -16.26 27.87
N ASP A 61 -14.83 -17.17 28.33
CA ASP A 61 -13.56 -17.44 27.66
C ASP A 61 -13.76 -17.90 26.21
N TYR A 62 -14.84 -18.64 25.95
CA TYR A 62 -15.22 -19.07 24.61
C TYR A 62 -15.55 -17.90 23.68
N SER A 63 -16.39 -16.95 24.09
CA SER A 63 -16.70 -15.78 23.26
C SER A 63 -15.48 -14.89 23.05
N ARG A 64 -14.60 -14.78 24.06
CA ARG A 64 -13.31 -14.09 23.95
C ARG A 64 -12.39 -14.76 22.92
N LEU A 65 -12.32 -16.10 22.92
CA LEU A 65 -11.53 -16.86 21.96
C LEU A 65 -12.03 -16.65 20.53
N ILE A 66 -13.34 -16.67 20.30
CA ILE A 66 -13.92 -16.42 18.98
C ILE A 66 -13.52 -15.03 18.47
N ARG A 67 -13.73 -13.98 19.27
CA ARG A 67 -13.37 -12.60 18.88
C ARG A 67 -11.88 -12.48 18.54
N ARG A 68 -11.00 -13.04 19.39
CA ARG A 68 -9.54 -13.02 19.15
C ARG A 68 -9.16 -13.80 17.89
N ASN A 69 -9.74 -14.96 17.64
CA ASN A 69 -9.42 -15.79 16.48
C ASN A 69 -9.85 -15.12 15.18
N ILE A 70 -11.05 -14.51 15.13
CA ILE A 70 -11.50 -13.76 13.95
C ILE A 70 -10.53 -12.62 13.63
N VAL A 71 -10.18 -11.79 14.62
CA VAL A 71 -9.24 -10.68 14.42
C VAL A 71 -7.86 -11.19 13.98
N ARG A 72 -7.36 -12.29 14.56
CA ARG A 72 -6.08 -12.91 14.15
C ARG A 72 -6.12 -13.39 12.69
N TYR A 73 -7.22 -13.98 12.24
CA TYR A 73 -7.37 -14.41 10.85
C TYR A 73 -7.41 -13.23 9.88
N ILE A 74 -8.06 -12.13 10.26
CA ILE A 74 -8.07 -10.89 9.47
C ILE A 74 -6.64 -10.30 9.39
N CYS A 75 -5.92 -10.21 10.52
CA CYS A 75 -4.51 -9.79 10.52
C CYS A 75 -3.65 -10.67 9.61
N LEU A 76 -3.84 -11.99 9.68
CA LEU A 76 -3.08 -12.94 8.87
C LEU A 76 -3.33 -12.71 7.37
N ALA A 77 -4.60 -12.53 6.97
CA ALA A 77 -4.96 -12.22 5.59
C ALA A 77 -4.31 -10.91 5.11
N GLN A 78 -4.29 -9.87 5.94
CA GLN A 78 -3.61 -8.60 5.63
C GLN A 78 -2.10 -8.77 5.46
N VAL A 79 -1.44 -9.55 6.33
CA VAL A 79 0.00 -9.82 6.23
C VAL A 79 0.32 -10.57 4.94
N LEU A 80 -0.48 -11.58 4.59
CA LEU A 80 -0.31 -12.34 3.35
C LEU A 80 -0.48 -11.46 2.11
N ALA A 81 -1.56 -10.66 2.05
CA ALA A 81 -1.76 -9.72 0.96
C ALA A 81 -0.63 -8.68 0.88
N SER A 82 -0.23 -8.10 2.02
CA SER A 82 0.84 -7.10 2.08
C SER A 82 2.20 -7.64 1.67
N ARG A 83 2.45 -8.94 1.87
CA ARG A 83 3.66 -9.61 1.39
C ARG A 83 3.75 -9.66 -0.14
N ASP A 84 2.64 -9.57 -0.84
CA ASP A 84 2.60 -9.63 -2.32
C ASP A 84 2.99 -8.31 -2.97
N PHE A 85 2.57 -7.17 -2.41
CA PHE A 85 2.85 -5.85 -2.97
C PHE A 85 3.90 -5.02 -2.21
N SER A 86 4.25 -5.39 -0.97
CA SER A 86 5.26 -4.68 -0.17
C SER A 86 6.55 -5.50 -0.01
N ILE A 87 7.63 -5.00 -0.60
CA ILE A 87 8.98 -5.57 -0.46
C ILE A 87 9.43 -5.56 1.01
N ALA A 88 9.06 -4.53 1.77
CA ALA A 88 9.41 -4.43 3.19
C ALA A 88 8.76 -5.56 4.00
N VAL A 89 7.47 -5.84 3.74
CA VAL A 89 6.75 -6.95 4.39
C VAL A 89 7.31 -8.29 3.95
N ARG A 90 7.63 -8.46 2.66
CA ARG A 90 8.28 -9.69 2.15
C ARG A 90 9.66 -9.94 2.75
N LYS A 91 10.45 -8.90 3.00
CA LYS A 91 11.73 -9.01 3.70
C LYS A 91 11.55 -9.39 5.17
N ARG A 92 10.52 -8.85 5.83
CA ARG A 92 10.20 -9.18 7.22
C ARG A 92 9.64 -10.60 7.39
N PHE A 93 8.85 -11.06 6.42
CA PHE A 93 8.24 -12.39 6.41
C PHE A 93 8.58 -13.16 5.13
N PRO A 94 9.83 -13.66 4.97
CA PRO A 94 10.27 -14.30 3.75
C PRO A 94 9.55 -15.62 3.46
N THR A 95 9.20 -16.37 4.48
CA THR A 95 8.54 -17.69 4.39
C THR A 95 7.25 -17.72 5.21
N ILE A 96 6.37 -18.69 4.93
CA ILE A 96 5.18 -18.90 5.76
C ILE A 96 5.58 -19.24 7.20
N ASP A 97 6.63 -20.02 7.40
CA ASP A 97 7.15 -20.35 8.75
C ASP A 97 7.51 -19.09 9.54
N SER A 98 8.10 -18.07 8.91
CA SER A 98 8.39 -16.81 9.58
C SER A 98 7.15 -16.06 10.08
N ILE A 99 6.00 -16.26 9.42
CA ILE A 99 4.70 -15.72 9.85
C ILE A 99 4.16 -16.54 11.03
N VAL A 100 4.27 -17.87 10.96
CA VAL A 100 3.85 -18.78 12.04
C VAL A 100 4.63 -18.49 13.31
N SER A 101 5.97 -18.44 13.25
CA SER A 101 6.83 -18.13 14.40
C SER A 101 6.57 -16.74 15.00
N ALA A 102 6.12 -15.77 14.19
CA ALA A 102 5.71 -14.47 14.70
C ALA A 102 4.39 -14.51 15.48
N GLY A 103 3.51 -15.48 15.17
CA GLY A 103 2.24 -15.70 15.85
C GLY A 103 2.30 -16.56 17.12
N GLU A 104 3.38 -17.34 17.29
CA GLU A 104 3.60 -18.27 18.42
C GLU A 104 4.07 -17.59 19.72
N LYS A 105 4.57 -16.35 19.68
CA LYS A 105 5.07 -15.64 20.88
C LYS A 105 3.98 -15.12 21.84
N ASN A 106 2.89 -15.85 22.04
CA ASN A 106 1.87 -15.54 23.07
C ASN A 106 1.62 -16.72 23.99
#